data_AF-A0A7L0VDW4-F1
#
_entry.id   AF-A0A7L0VDW4-F1
#
_cell.length_a   1.000
_cell.length_b   1.000
_cell.length_c   1.000
_cell.angle_alpha   90.00
_cell.angle_beta   90.00
_cell.angle_gamma   90.00
#
_symmetry.space_group_name_H-M   'P 1'
#
loop_
_entity.id
_entity.type
_entity.pdbx_description
1 polymer ?
#
loop_
_entity_poly.entity_id
_entity_poly.type
_entity_poly.pdbx_seq_one_letter_code
_entity_poly.pdbx_strand_id
1 'polypeptide(L)' 'PIFTQEVYIGQVLENMPEGSVVLTVLATDQDAGVNGDISYQLSQTGGQSD' A
#
# COMPACT_ATOMS: atom_id res chain seq x y z
N PRO A 1 -13.52 0.23 -4.02
CA PRO A 1 -12.51 -0.63 -3.35
C PRO A 1 -12.31 -0.20 -1.88
N ILE A 2 -12.12 -1.17 -0.98
CA ILE A 2 -11.97 -0.98 0.47
C ILE A 2 -10.76 -1.76 0.95
N PHE A 3 -9.82 -1.11 1.65
CA PHE A 3 -8.69 -1.80 2.27
C PHE A 3 -9.12 -2.75 3.40
N THR A 4 -8.39 -3.85 3.59
CA THR A 4 -8.69 -4.81 4.65
C THR A 4 -8.35 -4.32 6.05
N GLN A 5 -7.51 -3.27 6.15
CA GLN A 5 -7.15 -2.62 7.41
C GLN A 5 -7.23 -1.10 7.24
N GLU A 6 -7.66 -0.40 8.29
CA GLU A 6 -7.65 1.06 8.33
C GLU A 6 -6.23 1.63 8.46
N VAL A 7 -5.34 0.92 9.17
CA VAL A 7 -3.94 1.30 9.39
C VAL A 7 -3.04 0.09 9.17
N TYR A 8 -2.07 0.22 8.27
CA TYR A 8 -1.00 -0.76 8.05
C TYR A 8 0.29 -0.26 8.71
N ILE A 9 0.90 -1.10 9.56
CA ILE A 9 2.19 -0.80 10.21
C ILE A 9 3.20 -1.83 9.72
N GLY A 10 4.24 -1.38 9.01
CA GLY A 10 5.37 -2.20 8.57
C GLY A 10 6.63 -1.92 9.38
N GLN A 11 7.47 -2.94 9.53
CA GLN A 11 8.79 -2.82 10.16
C GLN A 11 9.83 -3.53 9.29
N VAL A 12 10.99 -2.89 9.11
CA VAL A 12 12.13 -3.44 8.38
C VAL A 12 13.40 -3.19 9.17
N LEU A 13 14.40 -4.05 8.98
CA LEU A 13 15.73 -3.83 9.55
C LEU A 13 16.48 -2.76 8.75
N GLU A 14 17.37 -2.02 9.41
CA GLU A 14 18.12 -0.90 8.82
C GLU A 14 19.01 -1.31 7.63
N ASN A 15 19.45 -2.57 7.61
CA ASN A 15 20.42 -3.10 6.64
C ASN A 15 19.77 -3.98 5.57
N MET A 16 18.45 -3.90 5.40
CA MET A 16 17.76 -4.68 4.37
C MET A 16 18.20 -4.22 2.96
N PRO A 17 18.46 -5.17 2.03
CA PRO A 17 18.86 -4.83 0.68
C PRO A 17 17.75 -4.11 -0.09
N GLU A 18 18.16 -3.38 -1.14
CA GLU A 18 17.21 -2.74 -2.06
C GLU A 18 16.24 -3.76 -2.68
N GLY A 19 14.99 -3.36 -2.83
CA GLY A 19 13.90 -4.23 -3.30
C GLY A 19 13.29 -5.12 -2.22
N SER A 20 13.72 -4.99 -0.95
CA SER A 20 13.08 -5.67 0.17
C SER A 20 11.61 -5.25 0.33
N VAL A 21 10.74 -6.23 0.59
CA VAL A 21 9.31 -5.98 0.84
C VAL A 21 9.13 -5.43 2.24
N VAL A 22 8.49 -4.26 2.36
CA VAL A 22 8.14 -3.64 3.65
C VAL A 22 6.86 -4.24 4.22
N LEU A 23 5.79 -4.20 3.43
CA LEU A 23 4.47 -4.74 3.76
C LEU A 23 3.68 -4.99 2.48
N THR A 24 2.61 -5.77 2.59
CA THR A 24 1.62 -5.96 1.51
C THR A 24 0.28 -5.41 1.97
N VAL A 25 -0.36 -4.59 1.13
CA VAL A 25 -1.72 -4.10 1.37
C VAL A 25 -2.71 -4.84 0.48
N LEU A 26 -3.96 -4.93 0.92
CA LEU A 26 -5.03 -5.55 0.14
C LEU A 26 -6.28 -4.67 0.20
N ALA A 27 -6.86 -4.40 -0.96
CA ALA A 27 -8.19 -3.82 -1.08
C ALA A 27 -9.13 -4.78 -1.83
N THR A 28 -10.39 -4.80 -1.44
CA THR A 28 -11.46 -5.56 -2.10
C THR A 28 -12.49 -4.62 -2.69
N ASP A 29 -12.96 -4.94 -3.88
CA ASP A 29 -14.11 -4.27 -4.51
C ASP A 29 -15.26 -5.28 -4.62
N GLN A 30 -16.50 -4.84 -4.36
CA GLN A 30 -17.68 -5.72 -4.40
C GLN A 30 -18.33 -5.76 -5.78
N ASP A 31 -17.93 -4.89 -6.70
CA ASP A 31 -18.45 -4.86 -8.06
C ASP A 31 -17.84 -5.99 -8.88
N ALA A 32 -18.69 -6.72 -9.61
CA ALA A 32 -18.25 -7.76 -10.54
C ALA A 32 -18.02 -7.19 -11.96
N GLY A 33 -16.98 -7.65 -12.65
CA GLY A 33 -16.67 -7.24 -14.03
C GLY A 33 -15.68 -6.07 -14.11
N VAL A 34 -15.69 -5.32 -15.23
CA VAL A 34 -14.66 -4.31 -15.59
C VAL A 34 -14.54 -3.17 -14.56
N ASN A 35 -15.56 -2.95 -13.71
CA ASN A 35 -15.52 -1.93 -12.66
C ASN A 35 -14.82 -2.40 -11.37
N GLY A 36 -14.31 -3.63 -11.33
CA GLY A 36 -13.59 -4.21 -10.18
C GLY A 36 -12.07 -4.09 -10.24
N ASP A 37 -11.51 -3.40 -11.23
CA ASP A 37 -10.06 -3.24 -11.36
C ASP A 37 -9.50 -2.30 -10.28
N ILE A 38 -8.49 -2.77 -9.55
CA ILE A 38 -7.86 -2.03 -8.45
C ILE A 38 -6.44 -1.64 -8.83
N SER A 39 -6.12 -0.35 -8.74
CA SER A 39 -4.76 0.19 -8.83
C SER A 39 -4.29 0.73 -7.48
N TYR A 40 -3.06 0.41 -7.08
CA TYR A 40 -2.46 0.90 -5.84
C TYR A 40 -1.46 2.03 -6.14
N GLN A 41 -1.49 3.08 -5.33
CA GLN A 41 -0.55 4.20 -5.42
C GLN A 41 -0.27 4.74 -4.01
N LEU A 42 0.98 5.15 -3.76
CA LEU A 42 1.33 5.92 -2.56
C LEU A 42 0.97 7.39 -2.78
N SER A 43 0.31 8.03 -1.82
CA SER A 43 0.04 9.47 -1.90
C SER A 43 1.34 10.26 -1.84
N GLN A 44 1.47 11.30 -2.67
CA GLN A 44 2.59 12.24 -2.60
C GLN A 44 2.41 13.19 -1.41
N THR A 45 2.52 12.67 -0.21
CA THR A 45 2.59 13.46 1.03
C THR A 45 3.81 13.00 1.81
N GLY A 46 4.98 13.15 1.20
CA GLY A 46 6.23 13.31 1.92
C GLY A 46 6.41 14.80 2.17
N GLY A 47 6.29 15.23 3.43
CA GLY A 47 6.80 16.54 3.81
C GLY A 47 8.27 16.60 3.44
N GLN A 48 8.61 17.38 2.41
CA GLN A 48 9.93 17.97 2.28
C GLN A 48 10.07 18.95 3.44
N SER A 49 10.51 18.44 4.58
CA SER A 49 11.22 19.24 5.57
C SER A 49 12.69 18.90 5.39
N ASP A 50 13.38 19.72 4.60
CA ASP A 50 14.82 19.98 4.82
C ASP A 50 15.03 20.45 6.28
#